data_AF-A0A7V4MVL2-F1
#
_entry.id   AF-A0A7V4MVL2-F1
#
_cell.length_a   1.000
_cell.length_b   1.000
_cell.length_c   1.000
_cell.angle_alpha   90.00
_cell.angle_beta   90.00
_cell.angle_gamma   90.00
#
_symmetry.space_group_name_H-M   'P 1'
#
loop_
_entity.id
_entity.type
_entity.pdbx_description
1 polymer ?
#
loop_
_entity_poly.entity_id
_entity_poly.type
_entity_poly.pdbx_seq_one_letter_code
_entity_poly.pdbx_strand_id
1 'polypeptide(L)'
;MKSSRLPWYDCLVKPDRISPRDVSVGLDIAVALVLALMSGALYGITCAPSALFGDGGEFQFVPYILGIAHPTGYPLYVLLGWAWSHLLPAGDVAYRMNLFSAVTAALAVGCSYPLARRAVLITAPRLSLTAARLAAVTASLTLTVGTTFWSQAVIAEVYALNALFVVLTLLLWLRFVEAPDRRGRGLVLAVVYGLSLAHHRTMLLLLPGLLLHTVIIRRRGGWRVGRWRDLTAMLMGAIVPLALYLYLPLRAPHVPYATLPLSDHQTLVLYENSPGGLLDHVTATVFTGYVRLAADAA
;
A
#
# COMPACT_ATOMS: atom_id res chain seq x y z
N MET A 1 31.56 -15.56 31.10
CA MET A 1 30.97 -15.84 29.77
C MET A 1 30.73 -14.52 29.04
N LYS A 2 31.54 -14.18 28.03
CA LYS A 2 31.26 -13.03 27.15
C LYS A 2 30.08 -13.42 26.26
N SER A 3 28.92 -12.83 26.50
CA SER A 3 27.77 -12.90 25.59
C SER A 3 28.24 -12.47 24.20
N SER A 4 28.26 -13.43 23.27
CA SER A 4 28.48 -13.20 21.84
C SER A 4 27.26 -12.46 21.29
N ARG A 5 27.24 -11.13 21.48
CA ARG A 5 26.23 -10.28 20.85
C ARG A 5 26.32 -10.48 19.35
N LEU A 6 25.22 -10.91 18.75
CA LEU A 6 25.15 -11.11 17.30
C LEU A 6 25.45 -9.78 16.59
N PRO A 7 26.21 -9.75 15.48
CA PRO A 7 26.66 -8.50 14.84
C PRO A 7 25.55 -7.51 14.47
N TRP A 8 24.33 -7.99 14.20
CA TRP A 8 23.16 -7.14 13.95
C TRP A 8 22.68 -6.38 15.21
N TYR A 9 23.05 -6.83 16.40
CA TYR A 9 22.68 -6.23 17.68
C TYR A 9 23.26 -4.82 17.85
N ASP A 10 24.51 -4.61 17.43
CA ASP A 10 25.17 -3.29 17.57
C ASP A 10 24.65 -2.26 16.58
N CYS A 11 24.20 -2.68 15.39
CA CYS A 11 23.61 -1.81 14.37
C CYS A 11 22.24 -1.24 14.75
N LEU A 12 21.48 -1.95 15.59
CA LEU A 12 20.18 -1.48 16.09
C LEU A 12 20.28 -0.59 17.33
N VAL A 13 21.43 -0.57 18.01
CA VAL A 13 21.63 0.09 19.32
C VAL A 13 22.51 1.34 19.22
N LYS A 14 23.39 1.43 18.22
CA LYS A 14 24.24 2.60 17.96
C LYS A 14 24.17 3.00 16.47
N PRO A 15 23.23 3.86 16.06
CA PRO A 15 23.14 4.33 14.68
C PRO A 15 24.42 5.05 14.22
N ASP A 16 25.22 5.57 15.16
CA ASP A 16 26.46 6.32 14.94
C ASP A 16 27.56 5.55 14.19
N ARG A 17 27.43 4.22 14.02
CA ARG A 17 28.37 3.41 13.24
C ARG A 17 28.04 3.29 11.76
N ILE A 18 26.87 3.77 11.32
CA ILE A 18 26.68 4.06 9.91
C ILE A 18 27.36 5.41 9.71
N SER A 19 28.68 5.40 9.47
CA SER A 19 29.34 6.60 8.97
C SER A 19 28.50 7.08 7.78
N PRO A 20 28.32 8.40 7.58
CA PRO A 20 27.83 8.90 6.31
C PRO A 20 28.91 8.57 5.29
N ARG A 21 29.04 7.29 4.90
CA ARG A 21 29.77 6.91 3.70
C ARG A 21 29.08 7.72 2.64
N ASP A 22 29.83 8.59 1.98
CA ASP A 22 29.36 9.40 0.87
C ASP A 22 28.69 8.50 -0.16
N VAL A 23 27.41 8.26 0.07
CA VAL A 23 26.56 7.52 -0.84
C VAL A 23 26.29 8.53 -1.93
N SER A 24 26.63 8.19 -3.16
CA SER A 24 26.06 8.87 -4.31
C SER A 24 24.55 8.68 -4.27
N VAL A 25 23.85 9.53 -3.53
CA VAL A 25 22.38 9.57 -3.43
C VAL A 25 21.80 9.63 -4.83
N GLY A 26 22.49 10.33 -5.74
CA GLY A 26 22.16 10.36 -7.18
C GLY A 26 22.21 8.99 -7.86
N LEU A 27 23.18 8.12 -7.57
CA LEU A 27 23.23 6.78 -8.15
C LEU A 27 22.09 5.90 -7.63
N ASP A 28 21.83 5.92 -6.33
CA ASP A 28 20.74 5.13 -5.75
C ASP A 28 19.37 5.59 -6.27
N ILE A 29 19.18 6.90 -6.49
CA ILE A 29 18.00 7.45 -7.15
C ILE A 29 17.93 6.98 -8.61
N ALA A 30 19.03 7.06 -9.35
CA ALA A 30 19.07 6.63 -10.76
C ALA A 30 18.71 5.14 -10.89
N VAL A 31 19.24 4.28 -10.01
CA VAL A 31 18.90 2.84 -10.00
C VAL A 31 17.42 2.62 -9.72
N ALA A 32 16.84 3.30 -8.71
CA ALA A 32 15.42 3.21 -8.41
C ALA A 32 14.54 3.65 -9.61
N LEU A 33 14.91 4.74 -10.28
CA LEU A 33 14.21 5.26 -11.45
C LEU A 33 14.32 4.29 -12.64
N VAL A 34 15.51 3.73 -12.91
CA VAL A 34 15.69 2.73 -13.97
C VAL A 34 14.84 1.49 -13.71
N LEU A 35 14.80 1.00 -12.47
CA LEU A 35 13.95 -0.13 -12.10
C LEU A 35 12.46 0.17 -12.28
N ALA A 36 12.01 1.36 -11.88
CA ALA A 36 10.62 1.79 -12.09
C ALA A 36 10.28 1.93 -13.58
N LEU A 37 11.14 2.58 -14.38
CA LEU A 37 10.90 2.76 -15.81
C LEU A 37 10.90 1.44 -16.58
N MET A 38 11.84 0.55 -16.27
CA MET A 38 11.93 -0.76 -16.91
C MET A 38 10.74 -1.66 -16.54
N SER A 39 10.34 -1.71 -15.26
CA SER A 39 9.15 -2.46 -14.84
C SER A 39 7.87 -1.84 -15.42
N GLY A 40 7.75 -0.52 -15.44
CA GLY A 40 6.64 0.19 -16.06
C GLY A 40 6.52 -0.09 -17.55
N ALA A 41 7.64 -0.15 -18.29
CA ALA A 41 7.64 -0.55 -19.69
C ALA A 41 7.18 -2.01 -19.86
N LEU A 42 7.72 -2.94 -19.06
CA LEU A 42 7.30 -4.34 -19.08
C LEU A 42 5.80 -4.49 -18.83
N TYR A 43 5.27 -3.88 -17.77
CA TYR A 43 3.86 -3.96 -17.41
C TYR A 43 2.96 -3.22 -18.39
N GLY A 44 3.39 -2.08 -18.93
CA GLY A 44 2.65 -1.35 -19.95
C GLY A 44 2.51 -2.14 -21.25
N ILE A 45 3.58 -2.83 -21.69
CA ILE A 45 3.57 -3.66 -22.90
C ILE A 45 2.73 -4.94 -22.70
N THR A 46 2.72 -5.49 -21.49
CA THR A 46 1.99 -6.72 -21.15
C THR A 46 0.63 -6.48 -20.49
N CYS A 47 0.20 -5.22 -20.47
CA CYS A 47 -1.05 -4.78 -19.87
C CYS A 47 -2.25 -5.36 -20.62
N ALA A 48 -3.30 -5.74 -19.90
CA ALA A 48 -4.54 -6.17 -20.54
C ALA A 48 -5.09 -5.03 -21.42
N PRO A 49 -5.46 -5.31 -22.68
CA PRO A 49 -5.71 -4.26 -23.67
C PRO A 49 -7.05 -3.55 -23.50
N SER A 50 -8.01 -4.14 -22.78
CA SER A 50 -9.36 -3.58 -22.60
C SER A 50 -10.08 -4.20 -21.40
N ALA A 51 -11.41 -4.23 -21.46
CA ALA A 51 -12.32 -4.66 -20.40
C ALA A 51 -11.98 -6.04 -19.84
N LEU A 52 -12.11 -6.16 -18.52
CA LEU A 52 -11.87 -7.38 -17.75
C LEU A 52 -13.17 -7.92 -17.14
N PHE A 53 -13.11 -9.16 -16.68
CA PHE A 53 -14.20 -9.81 -15.92
C PHE A 53 -13.98 -9.65 -14.41
N GLY A 54 -15.06 -9.81 -13.64
CA GLY A 54 -15.03 -9.78 -12.17
C GLY A 54 -14.58 -8.42 -11.62
N ASP A 55 -13.83 -8.46 -10.53
CA ASP A 55 -13.31 -7.28 -9.81
C ASP A 55 -12.54 -6.34 -10.74
N GLY A 56 -11.77 -6.89 -11.70
CA GLY A 56 -11.06 -6.08 -12.67
C GLY A 56 -11.97 -5.21 -13.54
N GLY A 57 -13.11 -5.74 -13.97
CA GLY A 57 -14.12 -4.98 -14.72
C GLY A 57 -14.81 -3.92 -13.85
N GLU A 58 -15.07 -4.26 -12.59
CA GLU A 58 -15.61 -3.32 -11.61
C GLU A 58 -14.63 -2.15 -11.38
N PHE A 59 -13.35 -2.41 -11.17
CA PHE A 59 -12.34 -1.38 -10.97
C PHE A 59 -12.02 -0.57 -12.22
N GLN A 60 -12.40 -1.04 -13.41
CA GLN A 60 -12.38 -0.22 -14.64
C GLN A 60 -13.57 0.73 -14.72
N PHE A 61 -14.73 0.31 -14.20
CA PHE A 61 -16.00 1.04 -14.34
C PHE A 61 -16.29 1.99 -13.16
N VAL A 62 -16.17 1.50 -11.93
CA VAL A 62 -16.56 2.21 -10.71
C VAL A 62 -15.79 3.53 -10.54
N PRO A 63 -14.45 3.58 -10.69
CA PRO A 63 -13.73 4.84 -10.60
C PRO A 63 -14.16 5.86 -11.65
N TYR A 64 -14.43 5.42 -12.89
CA TYR A 64 -14.83 6.32 -13.97
C TYR A 64 -16.13 7.08 -13.65
N ILE A 65 -17.11 6.43 -13.03
CA ILE A 65 -18.38 7.09 -12.69
C ILE A 65 -18.42 7.65 -11.26
N LEU A 66 -17.32 7.57 -10.50
CA LEU A 66 -17.31 7.78 -9.04
C LEU A 66 -18.44 6.98 -8.36
N GLY A 67 -18.41 5.66 -8.56
CA GLY A 67 -19.39 4.72 -7.99
C GLY A 67 -18.98 4.15 -6.63
N ILE A 68 -19.65 3.08 -6.19
CA ILE A 68 -19.29 2.34 -4.97
C ILE A 68 -18.81 0.95 -5.37
N ALA A 69 -17.55 0.64 -5.07
CA ALA A 69 -17.01 -0.69 -5.30
C ALA A 69 -17.47 -1.67 -4.21
N HIS A 70 -17.35 -2.96 -4.49
CA HIS A 70 -17.54 -4.04 -3.52
C HIS A 70 -16.76 -3.76 -2.22
N PRO A 71 -17.23 -4.30 -1.07
CA PRO A 71 -16.56 -4.13 0.21
C PRO A 71 -15.05 -4.43 0.11
N THR A 72 -14.15 -3.54 0.50
CA THR A 72 -14.38 -2.43 1.46
C THR A 72 -14.69 -1.07 0.84
N GLY A 73 -14.94 -0.99 -0.46
CA GLY A 73 -15.28 0.22 -1.19
C GLY A 73 -14.09 1.05 -1.70
N TYR A 74 -12.88 0.83 -1.16
CA TYR A 74 -11.61 1.37 -1.67
C TYR A 74 -11.64 2.87 -2.04
N PRO A 75 -12.11 3.78 -1.16
CA PRO A 75 -12.41 5.16 -1.55
C PRO A 75 -11.20 5.90 -2.13
N LEU A 76 -9.97 5.66 -1.62
CA LEU A 76 -8.78 6.26 -2.21
C LEU A 76 -8.50 5.75 -3.63
N TYR A 77 -8.67 4.45 -3.90
CA TYR A 77 -8.53 3.88 -5.24
C TYR A 77 -9.53 4.50 -6.20
N VAL A 78 -10.79 4.61 -5.79
CA VAL A 78 -11.87 5.16 -6.62
C VAL A 78 -11.60 6.62 -6.98
N LEU A 79 -11.17 7.45 -6.02
CA LEU A 79 -10.86 8.86 -6.28
C LEU A 79 -9.63 9.04 -7.17
N LEU A 80 -8.56 8.27 -6.94
CA LEU A 80 -7.36 8.32 -7.77
C LEU A 80 -7.64 7.77 -9.19
N GLY A 81 -8.40 6.69 -9.30
CA GLY A 81 -8.81 6.09 -10.57
C GLY A 81 -9.74 6.99 -11.38
N TRP A 82 -10.63 7.74 -10.72
CA TRP A 82 -11.42 8.78 -11.39
C TRP A 82 -10.52 9.84 -12.01
N ALA A 83 -9.62 10.43 -11.20
CA ALA A 83 -8.69 11.44 -11.70
C ALA A 83 -7.83 10.89 -12.83
N TRP A 84 -7.29 9.68 -12.68
CA TRP A 84 -6.46 9.00 -13.67
C TRP A 84 -7.20 8.77 -15.00
N SER A 85 -8.40 8.19 -14.95
CA SER A 85 -9.19 7.85 -16.14
C SER A 85 -9.64 9.07 -16.94
N HIS A 86 -9.80 10.23 -16.28
CA HIS A 86 -10.19 11.50 -16.93
C HIS A 86 -9.02 12.34 -17.40
N LEU A 87 -7.88 12.30 -16.69
CA LEU A 87 -6.70 13.11 -17.01
C LEU A 87 -5.76 12.45 -18.03
N LEU A 88 -5.77 11.11 -18.14
CA LEU A 88 -4.92 10.38 -19.09
C LEU A 88 -5.69 10.07 -20.38
N PRO A 89 -5.40 10.72 -21.53
CA PRO A 89 -6.09 10.46 -22.79
C PRO A 89 -5.44 9.29 -23.56
N ALA A 90 -5.29 8.13 -22.94
CA ALA A 90 -4.67 6.95 -23.56
C ALA A 90 -5.70 5.81 -23.72
N GLY A 91 -5.99 5.38 -24.94
CA GLY A 91 -6.92 4.26 -25.19
C GLY A 91 -8.32 4.45 -24.57
N ASP A 92 -9.03 3.34 -24.38
CA ASP A 92 -10.32 3.31 -23.68
C ASP A 92 -10.13 3.38 -22.14
N VAL A 93 -11.23 3.59 -21.41
CA VAL A 93 -11.20 3.73 -19.94
C VAL A 93 -10.69 2.47 -19.25
N ALA A 94 -11.01 1.28 -19.78
CA ALA A 94 -10.57 0.01 -19.22
C ALA A 94 -9.05 -0.14 -19.29
N TYR A 95 -8.46 0.19 -20.44
CA TYR A 95 -7.02 0.21 -20.65
C TYR A 95 -6.33 1.23 -19.73
N ARG A 96 -6.89 2.43 -19.55
CA ARG A 96 -6.34 3.43 -18.62
C ARG A 96 -6.26 2.88 -17.21
N MET A 97 -7.30 2.20 -16.74
CA MET A 97 -7.30 1.63 -15.39
C MET A 97 -6.34 0.44 -15.25
N ASN A 98 -6.12 -0.35 -16.31
CA ASN A 98 -5.05 -1.36 -16.30
C ASN A 98 -3.66 -0.70 -16.22
N LEU A 99 -3.45 0.41 -16.95
CA LEU A 99 -2.22 1.21 -16.86
C LEU A 99 -2.00 1.84 -15.47
N PHE A 100 -3.08 2.17 -14.75
CA PHE A 100 -2.97 2.66 -13.37
C PHE A 100 -2.29 1.63 -12.46
N SER A 101 -2.68 0.36 -12.57
CA SER A 101 -2.00 -0.74 -11.88
C SER A 101 -0.53 -0.86 -12.33
N ALA A 102 -0.27 -0.79 -13.63
CA ALA A 102 1.10 -0.90 -14.16
C ALA A 102 2.02 0.19 -13.60
N VAL A 103 1.54 1.43 -13.54
CA VAL A 103 2.29 2.58 -13.01
C VAL A 103 2.49 2.46 -11.50
N THR A 104 1.46 2.13 -10.74
CA THR A 104 1.57 1.98 -9.29
C THR A 104 2.47 0.80 -8.91
N ALA A 105 2.42 -0.32 -9.65
CA ALA A 105 3.33 -1.45 -9.50
C ALA A 105 4.78 -1.05 -9.83
N ALA A 106 5.01 -0.32 -10.91
CA ALA A 106 6.33 0.17 -11.29
C ALA A 106 6.95 1.10 -10.22
N LEU A 107 6.13 1.99 -9.65
CA LEU A 107 6.54 2.81 -8.51
C LEU A 107 6.87 1.96 -7.28
N ALA A 108 6.10 0.88 -7.03
CA ALA A 108 6.39 -0.05 -5.94
C ALA A 108 7.73 -0.75 -6.14
N VAL A 109 8.04 -1.20 -7.36
CA VAL A 109 9.34 -1.78 -7.72
C VAL A 109 10.46 -0.76 -7.47
N GLY A 110 10.35 0.46 -7.98
CA GLY A 110 11.34 1.53 -7.76
C GLY A 110 11.57 1.84 -6.29
N CYS A 111 10.50 1.89 -5.48
CA CYS A 111 10.58 2.11 -4.04
C CYS A 111 11.08 0.88 -3.26
N SER A 112 10.99 -0.32 -3.83
CA SER A 112 11.47 -1.54 -3.16
C SER A 112 13.01 -1.59 -3.12
N TYR A 113 13.69 -0.99 -4.09
CA TYR A 113 15.15 -0.87 -4.11
C TYR A 113 15.74 -0.17 -2.87
N PRO A 114 15.37 1.09 -2.53
CA PRO A 114 15.93 1.75 -1.35
C PRO A 114 15.50 1.07 -0.05
N LEU A 115 14.34 0.40 -0.02
CA LEU A 115 13.91 -0.43 1.12
C LEU A 115 14.82 -1.65 1.29
N ALA A 116 14.98 -2.46 0.24
CA ALA A 116 15.82 -3.67 0.25
C ALA A 116 17.29 -3.33 0.56
N ARG A 117 17.83 -2.27 -0.04
CA ARG A 117 19.19 -1.80 0.24
C ARG A 117 19.38 -1.45 1.71
N ARG A 118 18.43 -0.74 2.32
CA ARG A 118 18.46 -0.42 3.75
C ARG A 118 18.36 -1.68 4.61
N ALA A 119 17.44 -2.58 4.29
CA ALA A 119 17.27 -3.84 5.00
C ALA A 119 18.58 -4.66 4.99
N VAL A 120 19.24 -4.79 3.84
CA VAL A 120 20.53 -5.50 3.71
C VAL A 120 21.64 -4.84 4.52
N LEU A 121 21.74 -3.51 4.50
CA LEU A 121 22.76 -2.80 5.28
C LEU A 121 22.54 -2.95 6.80
N ILE A 122 21.29 -3.08 7.24
CA ILE A 122 20.94 -3.32 8.65
C ILE A 122 21.23 -4.77 9.05
N THR A 123 20.88 -5.76 8.21
CA THR A 123 20.99 -7.19 8.56
C THR A 123 22.38 -7.78 8.30
N ALA A 124 23.11 -7.24 7.33
CA ALA A 124 24.43 -7.70 6.91
C ALA A 124 25.45 -6.53 6.83
N PRO A 125 25.78 -5.90 7.97
CA PRO A 125 26.58 -4.66 8.02
C PRO A 125 28.02 -4.80 7.55
N ARG A 126 28.52 -6.04 7.38
CA ARG A 126 29.86 -6.34 6.87
C ARG A 126 29.93 -6.32 5.34
N LEU A 127 28.79 -6.34 4.64
CA LEU A 127 28.77 -6.28 3.19
C LEU A 127 29.26 -4.93 2.66
N SER A 128 29.94 -4.97 1.52
CA SER A 128 30.27 -3.74 0.80
C SER A 128 29.00 -3.06 0.29
N LEU A 129 29.07 -1.74 0.08
CA LEU A 129 27.95 -0.99 -0.49
C LEU A 129 27.54 -1.54 -1.87
N THR A 130 28.50 -1.96 -2.68
CA THR A 130 28.25 -2.59 -3.98
C THR A 130 27.46 -3.89 -3.83
N ALA A 131 27.86 -4.77 -2.91
CA ALA A 131 27.12 -6.01 -2.65
C ALA A 131 25.69 -5.73 -2.16
N ALA A 132 25.51 -4.74 -1.28
CA ALA A 132 24.17 -4.34 -0.82
C ALA A 132 23.30 -3.77 -1.94
N ARG A 133 23.87 -3.00 -2.87
CA ARG A 133 23.18 -2.49 -4.07
C ARG A 133 22.77 -3.63 -4.99
N LEU A 134 23.67 -4.56 -5.27
CA LEU A 134 23.37 -5.72 -6.11
C LEU A 134 22.26 -6.57 -5.51
N ALA A 135 22.32 -6.89 -4.21
CA ALA A 135 21.26 -7.61 -3.51
C ALA A 135 19.91 -6.88 -3.59
N ALA A 136 19.90 -5.56 -3.46
CA ALA A 136 18.68 -4.76 -3.56
C ALA A 136 18.12 -4.70 -4.99
N VAL A 137 18.97 -4.60 -6.01
CA VAL A 137 18.57 -4.71 -7.42
C VAL A 137 17.97 -6.08 -7.69
N THR A 138 18.64 -7.16 -7.26
CA THR A 138 18.13 -8.53 -7.40
C THR A 138 16.77 -8.67 -6.74
N ALA A 139 16.60 -8.23 -5.49
CA ALA A 139 15.33 -8.29 -4.79
C ALA A 139 14.21 -7.52 -5.53
N SER A 140 14.52 -6.34 -6.08
CA SER A 140 13.56 -5.52 -6.82
C SER A 140 13.17 -6.18 -8.14
N LEU A 141 14.14 -6.74 -8.87
CA LEU A 141 13.90 -7.48 -10.11
C LEU A 141 13.10 -8.77 -9.87
N THR A 142 13.34 -9.48 -8.76
CA THR A 142 12.54 -10.64 -8.36
C THR A 142 11.09 -10.24 -8.12
N LEU A 143 10.84 -9.09 -7.48
CA LEU A 143 9.48 -8.55 -7.37
C LEU A 143 8.91 -8.24 -8.75
N THR A 144 9.71 -7.63 -9.65
CA THR A 144 9.27 -7.26 -11.00
C THR A 144 8.70 -8.44 -11.77
N VAL A 145 9.40 -9.57 -11.78
CA VAL A 145 9.03 -10.75 -12.58
C VAL A 145 8.27 -11.82 -11.79
N GLY A 146 7.98 -11.58 -10.51
CA GLY A 146 7.22 -12.50 -9.68
C GLY A 146 5.81 -12.69 -10.23
N THR A 147 5.41 -13.93 -10.48
CA THR A 147 4.16 -14.27 -11.20
C THR A 147 2.93 -13.63 -10.58
N THR A 148 2.80 -13.68 -9.24
CA THR A 148 1.68 -13.05 -8.53
C THR A 148 1.72 -11.53 -8.62
N PHE A 149 2.89 -10.91 -8.47
CA PHE A 149 2.98 -9.45 -8.52
C PHE A 149 2.73 -8.93 -9.94
N TRP A 150 3.32 -9.59 -10.94
CA TRP A 150 3.14 -9.25 -12.33
C TRP A 150 1.68 -9.45 -12.78
N SER A 151 1.01 -10.54 -12.37
CA SER A 151 -0.40 -10.74 -12.72
C SER A 151 -1.30 -9.62 -12.22
N GLN A 152 -0.99 -9.01 -11.07
CA GLN A 152 -1.74 -7.84 -10.55
C GLN A 152 -1.28 -6.50 -11.13
N ALA A 153 -0.08 -6.43 -11.71
CA ALA A 153 0.45 -5.22 -12.31
C ALA A 153 -0.15 -4.92 -13.70
N VAL A 154 -0.71 -5.94 -14.38
CA VAL A 154 -1.17 -5.83 -15.78
C VAL A 154 -2.69 -5.72 -15.92
N ILE A 155 -3.44 -5.70 -14.82
CA ILE A 155 -4.90 -5.60 -14.77
C ILE A 155 -5.33 -4.55 -13.76
N ALA A 156 -6.50 -3.93 -13.95
CA ALA A 156 -7.07 -2.97 -13.01
C ALA A 156 -7.44 -3.65 -11.69
N GLU A 157 -6.59 -3.51 -10.68
CA GLU A 157 -6.74 -4.20 -9.40
C GLU A 157 -6.20 -3.34 -8.26
N VAL A 158 -6.68 -3.59 -7.04
CA VAL A 158 -6.29 -2.80 -5.86
C VAL A 158 -4.91 -3.18 -5.32
N TYR A 159 -4.38 -4.34 -5.72
CA TYR A 159 -3.17 -4.92 -5.12
C TYR A 159 -1.88 -4.21 -5.52
N ALA A 160 -1.78 -3.69 -6.75
CA ALA A 160 -0.59 -2.96 -7.22
C ALA A 160 -0.36 -1.67 -6.41
N LEU A 161 -1.43 -0.88 -6.23
CA LEU A 161 -1.40 0.32 -5.37
C LEU A 161 -1.17 -0.05 -3.90
N ASN A 162 -1.76 -1.15 -3.42
CA ASN A 162 -1.51 -1.60 -2.04
C ASN A 162 -0.04 -1.99 -1.82
N ALA A 163 0.59 -2.67 -2.78
CA ALA A 163 2.01 -3.02 -2.70
C ALA A 163 2.91 -1.77 -2.64
N LEU A 164 2.58 -0.71 -3.39
CA LEU A 164 3.26 0.57 -3.27
C LEU A 164 3.14 1.13 -1.84
N PHE A 165 1.94 1.12 -1.26
CA PHE A 165 1.73 1.56 0.13
C PHE A 165 2.49 0.72 1.15
N VAL A 166 2.55 -0.61 1.00
CA VAL A 166 3.35 -1.49 1.86
C VAL A 166 4.82 -1.08 1.82
N VAL A 167 5.39 -0.97 0.61
CA VAL A 167 6.81 -0.62 0.41
C VAL A 167 7.11 0.77 0.97
N LEU A 168 6.26 1.76 0.69
CA LEU A 168 6.42 3.13 1.20
C LEU A 168 6.32 3.18 2.73
N THR A 169 5.35 2.48 3.32
CA THR A 169 5.17 2.42 4.78
C THR A 169 6.41 1.83 5.44
N LEU A 170 6.92 0.69 4.95
CA LEU A 170 8.12 0.06 5.49
C LEU A 170 9.37 0.94 5.30
N LEU A 171 9.52 1.58 4.13
CA LEU A 171 10.63 2.48 3.87
C LEU A 171 10.60 3.69 4.83
N LEU A 172 9.45 4.36 4.93
CA LEU A 172 9.24 5.51 5.80
C LEU A 172 9.39 5.14 7.28
N TRP A 173 8.93 3.95 7.66
CA TRP A 173 9.13 3.39 9.00
C TRP A 173 10.61 3.29 9.36
N LEU A 174 11.42 2.67 8.50
CA LEU A 174 12.87 2.58 8.72
C LEU A 174 13.51 3.97 8.76
N ARG A 175 13.11 4.90 7.88
CA ARG A 175 13.62 6.29 7.91
C ARG A 175 13.24 7.02 9.20
N PHE A 176 12.05 6.76 9.73
CA PHE A 176 11.55 7.36 10.95
C PHE A 176 12.31 6.83 12.17
N VAL A 177 12.51 5.52 12.25
CA VAL A 177 13.31 4.87 13.30
C VAL A 177 14.75 5.38 13.34
N GLU A 178 15.40 5.55 12.18
CA GLU A 178 16.79 6.00 12.09
C GLU A 178 17.00 7.44 12.57
N ALA A 179 16.02 8.32 12.33
CA ALA A 179 16.06 9.69 12.83
C ALA A 179 14.63 10.18 13.12
N PRO A 180 14.10 9.86 14.31
CA PRO A 180 12.85 10.40 14.79
C PRO A 180 12.92 11.93 14.78
N ASP A 181 11.80 12.59 14.53
CA ASP A 181 11.64 14.06 14.61
C ASP A 181 12.37 14.91 13.56
N ARG A 182 13.14 14.31 12.64
CA ARG A 182 13.72 15.07 11.52
C ARG A 182 12.67 15.35 10.44
N ARG A 183 12.32 16.63 10.24
CA ARG A 183 11.49 17.12 9.11
C ARG A 183 10.10 16.46 9.00
N GLY A 184 9.44 16.16 10.12
CA GLY A 184 8.07 15.63 10.10
C GLY A 184 7.91 14.20 9.56
N ARG A 185 8.97 13.38 9.56
CA ARG A 185 8.93 11.99 9.06
C ARG A 185 7.83 11.13 9.68
N GLY A 186 7.59 11.29 10.99
CA GLY A 186 6.52 10.57 11.69
C GLY A 186 5.14 10.94 11.15
N LEU A 187 4.89 12.23 10.90
CA LEU A 187 3.63 12.71 10.32
C LEU A 187 3.47 12.18 8.88
N VAL A 188 4.50 12.25 8.05
CA VAL A 188 4.46 11.72 6.66
C VAL A 188 4.16 10.22 6.66
N LEU A 189 4.85 9.45 7.50
CA LEU A 189 4.58 8.03 7.69
C LEU A 189 3.12 7.79 8.09
N ALA A 190 2.60 8.54 9.06
CA ALA A 190 1.25 8.37 9.54
C ALA A 190 0.19 8.73 8.49
N VAL A 191 0.40 9.80 7.72
CA VAL A 191 -0.47 10.19 6.60
C VAL A 191 -0.46 9.11 5.51
N VAL A 192 0.71 8.61 5.13
CA VAL A 192 0.82 7.52 4.14
C VAL A 192 0.14 6.26 4.64
N TYR A 193 0.30 5.92 5.93
CA TYR A 193 -0.36 4.76 6.52
C TYR A 193 -1.88 4.94 6.60
N GLY A 194 -2.37 6.12 6.97
CA GLY A 194 -3.80 6.45 6.96
C GLY A 194 -4.42 6.37 5.55
N LEU A 195 -3.74 6.94 4.54
CA LEU A 195 -4.15 6.80 3.14
C LEU A 195 -4.17 5.34 2.69
N SER A 196 -3.18 4.55 3.12
CA SER A 196 -3.14 3.12 2.80
C SER A 196 -4.31 2.34 3.41
N LEU A 197 -4.80 2.74 4.59
CA LEU A 197 -5.97 2.15 5.22
C LEU A 197 -7.28 2.58 4.53
N ALA A 198 -7.35 3.81 4.01
CA ALA A 198 -8.43 4.27 3.14
C ALA A 198 -8.40 3.62 1.74
N HIS A 199 -7.28 3.00 1.37
CA HIS A 199 -7.16 2.17 0.18
C HIS A 199 -7.53 0.72 0.48
N HIS A 200 -6.78 0.04 1.36
CA HIS A 200 -6.88 -1.40 1.57
C HIS A 200 -6.65 -1.81 3.03
N ARG A 201 -7.65 -2.43 3.65
CA ARG A 201 -7.64 -2.79 5.08
C ARG A 201 -6.54 -3.78 5.51
N THR A 202 -5.97 -4.55 4.59
CA THR A 202 -4.88 -5.49 4.94
C THR A 202 -3.64 -4.77 5.48
N MET A 203 -3.53 -3.45 5.28
CA MET A 203 -2.51 -2.63 5.93
C MET A 203 -2.59 -2.68 7.47
N LEU A 204 -3.74 -3.02 8.07
CA LEU A 204 -3.86 -3.30 9.50
C LEU A 204 -2.94 -4.44 9.95
N LEU A 205 -2.65 -5.42 9.09
CA LEU A 205 -1.79 -6.56 9.41
C LEU A 205 -0.32 -6.16 9.56
N LEU A 206 0.09 -4.98 9.08
CA LEU A 206 1.42 -4.43 9.34
C LEU A 206 1.54 -3.88 10.77
N LEU A 207 0.44 -3.44 11.38
CA LEU A 207 0.44 -2.73 12.66
C LEU A 207 1.12 -3.53 13.79
N PRO A 208 0.81 -4.83 14.01
CA PRO A 208 1.49 -5.61 15.04
C PRO A 208 3.02 -5.67 14.86
N GLY A 209 3.49 -5.77 13.61
CA GLY A 209 4.92 -5.78 13.30
C GLY A 209 5.60 -4.45 13.60
N LEU A 210 4.96 -3.33 13.23
CA LEU A 210 5.46 -1.99 13.53
C LEU A 210 5.50 -1.75 15.05
N LEU A 211 4.41 -2.10 15.76
CA LEU A 211 4.33 -1.98 17.22
C LEU A 211 5.38 -2.83 17.92
N LEU A 212 5.55 -4.10 17.54
CA LEU A 212 6.59 -4.97 18.10
C LEU A 212 7.98 -4.36 17.88
N HIS A 213 8.25 -3.83 16.69
CA HIS A 213 9.51 -3.15 16.39
C HIS A 213 9.74 -1.93 17.29
N THR A 214 8.71 -1.11 17.57
CA THR A 214 8.83 0.00 18.52
C THR A 214 9.17 -0.47 19.93
N VAL A 215 8.56 -1.56 20.40
CA VAL A 215 8.80 -2.10 21.73
C VAL A 215 10.25 -2.57 21.83
N ILE A 216 10.77 -3.24 20.80
CA ILE A 216 12.16 -3.71 20.73
C ILE A 216 13.13 -2.53 20.77
N ILE A 217 12.91 -1.48 19.98
CA ILE A 217 13.80 -0.31 19.93
C ILE A 217 13.73 0.51 21.22
N ARG A 218 12.53 0.70 21.78
CA ARG A 218 12.33 1.43 23.04
C ARG A 218 13.03 0.73 24.21
N ARG A 219 12.90 -0.58 24.32
CA ARG A 219 13.64 -1.38 25.33
C ARG A 219 15.16 -1.27 25.19
N ARG A 220 15.64 -0.94 23.99
CA ARG A 220 17.06 -0.76 23.67
C ARG A 220 17.55 0.68 23.78
N GLY A 221 16.70 1.60 24.25
CA GLY A 221 17.04 3.02 24.44
C GLY A 221 17.08 3.85 23.15
N GLY A 222 16.69 3.28 22.00
CA GLY A 222 16.77 3.93 20.69
C GLY A 222 15.55 4.76 20.29
N TRP A 223 14.47 4.75 21.09
CA TRP A 223 13.22 5.45 20.75
C TRP A 223 13.01 6.68 21.64
N ARG A 224 13.00 7.87 21.03
CA ARG A 224 12.71 9.14 21.69
C ARG A 224 11.72 9.98 20.86
N VAL A 225 10.52 9.46 20.58
CA VAL A 225 9.41 10.36 20.18
C VAL A 225 9.00 11.13 21.43
N GLY A 226 9.53 12.33 21.57
CA GLY A 226 9.68 13.00 22.86
C GLY A 226 8.48 13.85 23.30
N ARG A 227 7.50 14.11 22.42
CA ARG A 227 6.44 15.08 22.73
C ARG A 227 5.07 14.51 22.39
N TRP A 228 4.12 14.68 23.31
CA TRP A 228 2.71 14.32 23.10
C TRP A 228 2.16 14.95 21.80
N ARG A 229 2.64 16.15 21.44
CA ARG A 229 2.29 16.84 20.19
C ARG A 229 2.61 16.03 18.94
N ASP A 230 3.77 15.37 18.90
CA ASP A 230 4.19 14.59 17.74
C ASP A 230 3.35 13.30 17.63
N LEU A 231 3.04 12.68 18.77
CA LEU A 231 2.13 11.53 18.82
C LEU A 231 0.70 11.92 18.40
N THR A 232 0.20 13.06 18.85
CA THR A 232 -1.10 13.58 18.42
C THR A 232 -1.10 13.88 16.92
N ALA A 233 -0.05 14.53 16.40
CA ALA A 233 0.06 14.81 14.98
C ALA A 233 0.12 13.53 14.14
N MET A 234 0.86 12.51 14.59
CA MET A 234 0.88 11.20 13.94
C MET A 234 -0.49 10.52 14.01
N LEU A 235 -1.15 10.53 15.16
CA LEU A 235 -2.48 9.95 15.30
C LEU A 235 -3.49 10.62 14.35
N MET A 236 -3.49 11.96 14.31
CA MET A 236 -4.31 12.72 13.37
C MET A 236 -3.93 12.43 11.92
N GLY A 237 -2.64 12.32 11.61
CA GLY A 237 -2.15 11.95 10.28
C GLY A 237 -2.66 10.58 9.83
N ALA A 238 -2.79 9.61 10.74
CA ALA A 238 -3.34 8.30 10.44
C ALA A 238 -4.87 8.30 10.34
N ILE A 239 -5.57 9.10 11.15
CA ILE A 239 -7.04 9.12 11.23
C ILE A 239 -7.67 9.99 10.14
N VAL A 240 -7.16 11.20 9.90
CA VAL A 240 -7.78 12.17 8.97
C VAL A 240 -7.99 11.59 7.56
N PRO A 241 -7.03 10.84 6.95
CA PRO A 241 -7.26 10.21 5.66
C PRO A 241 -8.42 9.20 5.65
N LEU A 242 -8.80 8.61 6.79
CA LEU A 242 -9.95 7.71 6.88
C LEU A 242 -11.28 8.43 6.67
N ALA A 243 -11.30 9.76 6.77
CA ALA A 243 -12.46 10.55 6.36
C ALA A 243 -12.83 10.36 4.89
N LEU A 244 -11.91 9.82 4.05
CA LEU A 244 -12.24 9.40 2.69
C LEU A 244 -13.33 8.34 2.64
N TYR A 245 -13.58 7.55 3.69
CA TYR A 245 -14.71 6.63 3.74
C TYR A 245 -16.09 7.33 3.77
N LEU A 246 -16.14 8.62 4.12
CA LEU A 246 -17.37 9.42 3.98
C LEU A 246 -17.81 9.54 2.51
N TYR A 247 -16.92 9.24 1.56
CA TYR A 247 -17.25 9.07 0.15
C TYR A 247 -18.44 8.13 -0.07
N LEU A 248 -18.51 7.00 0.65
CA LEU A 248 -19.54 5.97 0.46
C LEU A 248 -20.96 6.52 0.70
N PRO A 249 -21.31 7.05 1.89
CA PRO A 249 -22.65 7.57 2.13
C PRO A 249 -22.97 8.82 1.31
N LEU A 250 -21.95 9.62 0.95
CA LEU A 250 -22.14 10.80 0.12
C LEU A 250 -22.44 10.45 -1.34
N ARG A 251 -21.87 9.37 -1.88
CA ARG A 251 -22.11 8.95 -3.27
C ARG A 251 -23.29 8.01 -3.42
N ALA A 252 -23.64 7.23 -2.41
CA ALA A 252 -24.70 6.22 -2.49
C ALA A 252 -26.02 6.70 -3.14
N PRO A 253 -26.55 7.92 -2.86
CA PRO A 253 -27.78 8.42 -3.49
C PRO A 253 -27.67 8.63 -5.01
N HIS A 254 -26.44 8.72 -5.54
CA HIS A 254 -26.14 9.00 -6.94
C HIS A 254 -25.62 7.78 -7.70
N VAL A 255 -25.53 6.62 -7.05
CA VAL A 255 -25.04 5.38 -7.67
C VAL A 255 -26.23 4.52 -8.08
N PRO A 256 -26.53 4.39 -9.39
CA PRO A 256 -27.77 3.77 -9.87
C PRO A 256 -27.87 2.27 -9.56
N TYR A 257 -26.75 1.61 -9.28
CA TYR A 257 -26.71 0.19 -8.92
C TYR A 257 -26.53 -0.04 -7.42
N ALA A 258 -26.53 0.99 -6.56
CA ALA A 258 -26.46 0.75 -5.11
C ALA A 258 -27.65 -0.11 -4.62
N THR A 259 -28.79 0.00 -5.30
CA THR A 259 -29.98 -0.85 -5.14
C THR A 259 -30.50 -1.25 -6.52
N LEU A 260 -30.57 -2.55 -6.80
CA LEU A 260 -31.02 -3.11 -8.08
C LEU A 260 -32.26 -3.99 -7.88
N PRO A 261 -33.44 -3.64 -8.44
CA PRO A 261 -34.58 -4.56 -8.47
C PRO A 261 -34.25 -5.74 -9.38
N LEU A 262 -34.29 -6.96 -8.83
CA LEU A 262 -34.09 -8.22 -9.56
C LEU A 262 -35.42 -8.79 -10.06
N SER A 263 -36.50 -8.56 -9.32
CA SER A 263 -37.89 -8.89 -9.67
C SER A 263 -38.85 -8.00 -8.88
N ASP A 264 -40.15 -8.11 -9.13
CA ASP A 264 -41.21 -7.37 -8.42
C ASP A 264 -41.16 -7.51 -6.89
N HIS A 265 -40.47 -8.54 -6.38
CA HIS A 265 -40.38 -8.84 -4.95
C HIS A 265 -38.95 -8.95 -4.44
N GLN A 266 -37.93 -8.75 -5.28
CA GLN A 266 -36.54 -8.88 -4.88
C GLN A 266 -35.74 -7.65 -5.30
N THR A 267 -35.05 -7.05 -4.34
CA THR A 267 -34.09 -5.98 -4.58
C THR A 267 -32.74 -6.40 -4.02
N LEU A 268 -31.72 -6.35 -4.85
CA LEU A 268 -30.33 -6.48 -4.44
C LEU A 268 -29.84 -5.14 -3.90
N VAL A 269 -29.47 -5.09 -2.63
CA VAL A 269 -28.85 -3.92 -2.00
C VAL A 269 -27.35 -4.16 -1.95
N LEU A 270 -26.60 -3.46 -2.79
CA LEU A 270 -25.14 -3.55 -2.84
C LEU A 270 -24.48 -2.68 -1.77
N TYR A 271 -25.15 -1.59 -1.36
CA TYR A 271 -24.73 -0.74 -0.24
C TYR A 271 -25.95 -0.12 0.44
N GLU A 272 -26.09 -0.36 1.74
CA GLU A 272 -27.12 0.29 2.56
C GLU A 272 -26.60 1.64 3.07
N ASN A 273 -27.26 2.75 2.70
CA ASN A 273 -26.84 4.09 3.10
C ASN A 273 -27.29 4.44 4.53
N SER A 274 -26.79 3.70 5.50
CA SER A 274 -26.99 3.90 6.93
C SER A 274 -25.65 3.81 7.68
N PRO A 275 -25.55 4.28 8.93
CA PRO A 275 -24.32 4.10 9.72
C PRO A 275 -23.93 2.63 9.90
N GLY A 276 -24.92 1.73 10.00
CA GLY A 276 -24.71 0.28 10.06
C GLY A 276 -24.18 -0.27 8.74
N GLY A 277 -24.82 0.08 7.62
CA GLY A 277 -24.38 -0.32 6.29
C GLY A 277 -22.99 0.20 5.92
N LEU A 278 -22.63 1.41 6.35
CA LEU A 278 -21.27 1.93 6.21
C LEU A 278 -20.26 1.06 6.97
N LEU A 279 -20.54 0.76 8.24
CA LEU A 279 -19.67 -0.10 9.03
C LEU A 279 -19.54 -1.47 8.37
N ASP A 280 -20.66 -2.07 7.97
CA ASP A 280 -20.68 -3.40 7.39
C ASP A 280 -19.92 -3.50 6.06
N HIS A 281 -20.04 -2.47 5.22
CA HIS A 281 -19.30 -2.36 3.96
C HIS A 281 -17.79 -2.20 4.22
N VAL A 282 -17.40 -1.32 5.14
CA VAL A 282 -15.98 -1.09 5.45
C VAL A 282 -15.36 -2.31 6.13
N THR A 283 -16.12 -3.04 6.95
CA THR A 283 -15.66 -4.28 7.61
C THR A 283 -15.88 -5.53 6.76
N ALA A 284 -16.43 -5.41 5.56
CA ALA A 284 -16.77 -6.53 4.68
C ALA A 284 -17.59 -7.64 5.37
N THR A 285 -18.37 -7.29 6.40
CA THR A 285 -19.18 -8.23 7.19
C THR A 285 -20.37 -8.75 6.40
N VAL A 286 -20.78 -8.02 5.35
CA VAL A 286 -21.80 -8.47 4.38
C VAL A 286 -21.45 -9.81 3.72
N PHE A 287 -20.17 -10.19 3.66
CA PHE A 287 -19.74 -11.50 3.10
C PHE A 287 -19.74 -12.65 4.12
N THR A 288 -20.04 -12.42 5.40
CA THR A 288 -20.00 -13.47 6.45
C THR A 288 -21.09 -14.54 6.30
N GLY A 289 -22.13 -14.29 5.49
CA GLY A 289 -23.21 -15.25 5.25
C GLY A 289 -22.89 -16.43 4.32
N TYR A 290 -21.77 -16.40 3.59
CA TYR A 290 -21.43 -17.44 2.61
C TYR A 290 -20.71 -18.68 3.19
N VAL A 291 -20.26 -18.63 4.45
CA VAL A 291 -19.75 -19.83 5.15
C VAL A 291 -20.91 -20.53 5.86
N ARG A 292 -21.91 -20.96 5.09
CA ARG A 292 -22.73 -22.10 5.52
C ARG A 292 -21.99 -23.35 5.05
N LEU A 293 -21.19 -23.92 5.95
CA LEU A 293 -20.77 -25.31 5.81
C LEU A 293 -22.05 -26.11 5.56
N ALA A 294 -22.05 -27.00 4.56
CA ALA A 294 -23.18 -27.81 4.13
C ALA A 294 -23.66 -28.82 5.21
N ALA A 295 -23.93 -28.35 6.42
CA ALA A 295 -24.40 -29.12 7.57
C ALA A 295 -25.90 -28.94 7.83
N ASP A 296 -26.55 -27.95 7.19
CA ASP A 296 -27.99 -27.69 7.35
C ASP A 296 -28.84 -28.29 6.20
N ALA A 297 -28.26 -29.20 5.41
CA ALA A 297 -28.96 -30.02 4.43
C ALA A 297 -28.92 -31.49 4.85
N ALA A 298 -29.54 -31.79 5.99
CA ALA A 298 -29.87 -33.15 6.44
C ALA A 298 -31.24 -33.14 7.13
#